data_AF-A0A7J2YM44-F1
#
_entry.id   AF-A0A7J2YM44-F1
#
_cell.length_a   1.000
_cell.length_b   1.000
_cell.length_c   1.000
_cell.angle_alpha   90.00
_cell.angle_beta   90.00
_cell.angle_gamma   90.00
#
_symmetry.space_group_name_H-M   'P 1'
#
loop_
_entity.id
_entity.type
_entity.pdbx_description
1 polymer ?
#
loop_
_entity_poly.entity_id
_entity_poly.type
_entity_poly.pdbx_seq_one_letter_code
_entity_poly.pdbx_strand_id
1 'polypeptide(L)'
;MKYEEVVRASNDIMEQYNIRLTVRQIYYRLVSPPYQLFDNTANSYKQFDSMLTRARERGDIPWRGIEDRSRRIEGGENRVHPFLNQP
;
A
#
# COMPACT_ATOMS: atom_id res chain seq x y z
N MET A 1 12.46 -4.66 -12.82
CA MET A 1 11.07 -5.19 -12.79
C MET A 1 10.28 -4.59 -13.94
N LYS A 2 9.51 -5.39 -14.68
CA LYS A 2 8.75 -4.88 -15.84
C LYS A 2 7.43 -4.27 -15.37
N TYR A 3 7.13 -3.05 -15.79
CA TYR A 3 5.91 -2.32 -15.40
C TYR A 3 4.63 -3.14 -15.60
N GLU A 4 4.49 -3.77 -16.77
CA GLU A 4 3.30 -4.55 -17.16
C GLU A 4 3.06 -5.76 -16.24
N GLU A 5 4.14 -6.37 -15.75
CA GLU A 5 4.07 -7.50 -14.83
C GLU A 5 3.49 -7.08 -13.48
N VAL A 6 3.92 -5.94 -12.95
CA VAL A 6 3.41 -5.40 -11.69
C VAL A 6 1.96 -5.00 -11.81
N VAL A 7 1.58 -4.35 -12.92
CA VAL A 7 0.20 -3.96 -13.19
C VAL A 7 -0.71 -5.18 -13.27
N ARG A 8 -0.33 -6.19 -14.06
CA ARG A 8 -1.09 -7.44 -14.19
C ARG A 8 -1.24 -8.13 -12.84
N ALA A 9 -0.14 -8.35 -12.11
CA ALA A 9 -0.18 -8.96 -10.80
C ALA A 9 -1.04 -8.18 -9.80
N SER A 10 -1.02 -6.85 -9.85
CA SER A 10 -1.87 -6.01 -9.00
C SER A 10 -3.35 -6.18 -9.32
N ASN A 11 -3.72 -6.25 -10.59
CA ASN A 11 -5.10 -6.53 -11.02
C ASN A 11 -5.53 -7.94 -10.60
N ASP A 12 -4.70 -8.96 -10.86
CA ASP A 12 -4.96 -10.35 -10.43
C ASP A 12 -5.18 -10.43 -8.91
N ILE A 13 -4.39 -9.69 -8.12
CA ILE A 13 -4.54 -9.62 -6.67
C ILE A 13 -5.87 -8.96 -6.31
N MET A 14 -6.24 -7.84 -6.93
CA MET A 14 -7.51 -7.17 -6.61
C MET A 14 -8.72 -8.04 -6.95
N GLU A 15 -8.69 -8.78 -8.06
CA GLU A 15 -9.76 -9.68 -8.48
C GLU A 15 -9.96 -10.87 -7.54
N GLN A 16 -8.92 -11.30 -6.82
CA GLN A 16 -9.01 -12.39 -5.82
C GLN A 16 -9.82 -12.02 -4.57
N TYR A 17 -10.11 -10.74 -4.34
CA TYR A 17 -10.79 -10.29 -3.13
C TYR A 17 -12.10 -9.55 -3.47
N ASN A 18 -13.17 -9.92 -2.76
CA ASN A 18 -14.45 -9.22 -2.85
C ASN A 18 -14.47 -7.89 -2.06
N ILE A 19 -13.33 -7.49 -1.48
CA ILE A 19 -13.14 -6.27 -0.71
C ILE A 19 -12.07 -5.40 -1.36
N ARG A 20 -12.15 -4.08 -1.15
CA ARG A 20 -11.10 -3.17 -1.62
C ARG A 20 -9.87 -3.34 -0.74
N LEU A 21 -8.73 -3.62 -1.38
CA LEU A 21 -7.45 -3.71 -0.70
C LEU A 21 -6.82 -2.31 -0.61
N THR A 22 -6.02 -2.08 0.41
CA THR A 22 -5.13 -0.91 0.50
C THR A 22 -3.88 -1.11 -0.35
N VAL A 23 -3.20 -0.02 -0.72
CA VAL A 23 -1.92 -0.05 -1.44
C VAL A 23 -0.90 -0.96 -0.75
N ARG A 24 -0.81 -0.88 0.59
CA ARG A 24 0.12 -1.70 1.39
C ARG A 24 -0.21 -3.19 1.34
N GLN A 25 -1.50 -3.55 1.36
CA GLN A 25 -1.91 -4.95 1.26
C GLN A 25 -1.53 -5.54 -0.10
N ILE A 26 -1.76 -4.80 -1.19
CA ILE A 26 -1.34 -5.21 -2.54
C ILE A 26 0.19 -5.37 -2.58
N TYR A 27 0.93 -4.38 -2.06
CA TYR A 27 2.38 -4.45 -1.98
C TYR A 27 2.89 -5.71 -1.26
N TYR A 28 2.34 -6.06 -0.09
CA TYR A 28 2.79 -7.25 0.63
C TYR A 28 2.45 -8.56 -0.09
N ARG A 29 1.36 -8.61 -0.87
CA ARG A 29 1.08 -9.75 -1.75
C ARG A 29 2.11 -9.87 -2.85
N LEU A 30 2.57 -8.75 -3.42
CA LEU A 30 3.62 -8.73 -4.45
C LEU A 30 5.00 -9.10 -3.90
N VAL A 31 5.26 -8.85 -2.62
CA VAL A 31 6.50 -9.28 -1.93
C VAL A 31 6.48 -10.79 -1.62
N SER A 32 5.29 -11.36 -1.37
CA SER A 32 5.13 -12.75 -0.93
C SER A 32 4.99 -13.72 -2.11
N PRO A 33 5.21 -15.04 -1.90
CA PRO A 33 4.79 -16.04 -2.87
C PRO A 33 3.28 -15.94 -3.18
N PRO A 34 2.87 -16.16 -4.44
CA PRO A 34 3.69 -16.65 -5.56
C PRO A 34 4.47 -15.56 -6.32
N TYR A 35 4.23 -14.28 -6.06
CA TYR A 35 4.71 -13.19 -6.92
C TYR A 35 6.20 -12.87 -6.72
N GLN A 36 6.64 -12.64 -5.47
CA GLN A 36 8.03 -12.29 -5.12
C GLN A 36 8.64 -11.22 -6.06
N LEU A 37 7.83 -10.23 -6.45
CA LEU A 37 8.23 -9.18 -7.38
C LEU A 37 9.05 -8.10 -6.68
N PHE A 38 8.78 -7.79 -5.42
CA PHE A 38 9.47 -6.75 -4.65
C PHE A 38 10.20 -7.33 -3.43
N ASP A 39 11.35 -6.73 -3.09
CA ASP A 39 11.95 -6.91 -1.77
C ASP A 39 11.13 -6.18 -0.70
N ASN A 40 11.02 -6.72 0.50
CA ASN A 40 10.31 -6.09 1.62
C ASN A 40 11.07 -4.90 2.22
N THR A 41 11.27 -3.83 1.44
CA THR A 41 11.98 -2.62 1.87
C THR A 41 11.12 -1.38 1.70
N ALA A 42 11.42 -0.33 2.47
CA ALA A 42 10.73 0.95 2.32
C ALA A 42 10.97 1.59 0.94
N ASN A 43 12.12 1.35 0.32
CA ASN A 43 12.43 1.86 -1.02
C ASN A 43 11.58 1.18 -2.09
N SER A 44 11.46 -0.14 -2.03
CA SER A 44 10.58 -0.93 -2.90
C SER A 44 9.13 -0.49 -2.80
N TYR A 45 8.64 -0.23 -1.58
CA TYR A 45 7.30 0.31 -1.37
C TYR A 45 7.10 1.66 -2.06
N LYS A 46 8.03 2.62 -1.91
CA LYS A 46 7.94 3.94 -2.57
C LYS A 46 7.97 3.82 -4.10
N GLN A 47 8.76 2.89 -4.63
CA GLN A 47 8.81 2.61 -6.06
C GLN A 47 7.47 2.04 -6.56
N PHE A 48 6.90 1.07 -5.84
CA PHE A 48 5.59 0.51 -6.14
C PHE A 48 4.49 1.58 -6.08
N ASP A 49 4.46 2.39 -5.03
CA ASP A 49 3.48 3.48 -4.85
C ASP A 49 3.52 4.48 -6.02
N SER A 50 4.74 4.89 -6.43
CA SER A 50 4.94 5.76 -7.58
C SER A 50 4.49 5.12 -8.90
N MET A 51 4.73 3.81 -9.07
CA MET A 51 4.31 3.06 -10.24
C MET A 51 2.79 2.92 -10.30
N LEU A 52 2.16 2.66 -9.17
CA LEU A 52 0.72 2.51 -9.01
C LEU A 52 -0.01 3.82 -9.35
N THR A 53 0.53 4.96 -8.93
CA THR A 53 0.01 6.28 -9.32
C THR A 53 0.01 6.45 -10.83
N ARG A 54 1.12 6.16 -11.51
CA ARG A 54 1.21 6.21 -12.98
C ARG A 54 0.24 5.24 -13.66
N ALA A 55 0.06 4.03 -13.12
CA ALA A 55 -0.89 3.07 -13.66
C ALA A 55 -2.34 3.54 -13.54
N ARG A 56 -2.70 4.22 -12.46
CA ARG A 56 -4.03 4.83 -12.31
C ARG A 56 -4.26 5.99 -13.26
N GLU A 57 -3.26 6.86 -13.42
CA GLU A 57 -3.31 7.98 -14.37
C GLU A 57 -3.50 7.50 -15.82
N ARG A 58 -2.90 6.36 -16.17
CA ARG A 58 -3.03 5.73 -17.49
C ARG A 58 -4.31 4.91 -17.68
N GLY A 59 -5.05 4.65 -16.60
CA GLY A 59 -6.23 3.77 -16.63
C GLY A 59 -5.92 2.27 -16.59
N ASP A 60 -4.66 1.89 -16.42
CA ASP A 60 -4.20 0.50 -16.34
C ASP A 60 -4.62 -0.18 -15.01
N ILE A 61 -4.88 0.63 -13.97
CA ILE A 61 -5.44 0.20 -12.68
C ILE A 61 -6.63 1.11 -12.32
N PRO A 62 -7.81 0.55 -11.98
CA PRO A 62 -8.98 1.35 -11.65
C PRO A 62 -8.81 2.13 -10.34
N TRP A 63 -9.09 3.43 -10.37
CA TRP A 63 -9.03 4.32 -9.19
C TRP A 63 -9.88 3.84 -8.01
N ARG A 64 -11.03 3.23 -8.28
CA ARG A 64 -11.97 2.75 -7.26
C ARG A 64 -11.63 1.36 -6.70
N GLY A 65 -10.65 0.66 -7.29
CA GLY A 65 -10.28 -0.71 -6.90
C GLY A 65 -9.47 -0.78 -5.60
N ILE A 66 -8.89 0.34 -5.16
CA ILE A 66 -7.98 0.38 -4.02
C ILE A 66 -8.55 1.32 -2.97
N GLU A 67 -8.57 0.84 -1.72
CA GLU A 67 -8.94 1.64 -0.57
C GLU A 67 -7.79 2.58 -0.22
N ASP A 68 -7.98 3.88 -0.49
CA ASP A 68 -7.05 4.90 -0.05
C ASP A 68 -7.26 5.14 1.45
N ARG A 69 -6.65 4.28 2.27
CA ARG A 69 -6.36 4.66 3.65
C ARG A 69 -5.16 5.60 3.59
N SER A 70 -5.40 6.86 3.24
CA SER A 70 -4.43 7.92 3.52
C SER A 70 -4.03 7.73 4.97
N ARG A 71 -2.75 7.48 5.23
CA ARG A 71 -2.21 7.17 6.56
C ARG A 71 -2.77 8.19 7.57
N ARG A 72 -3.84 7.84 8.29
CA ARG A 72 -4.15 8.50 9.55
C ARG A 72 -2.94 8.19 10.41
N ILE A 73 -2.19 9.23 10.77
CA ILE A 73 -1.08 9.11 11.70
C ILE A 73 -1.72 8.81 13.06
N GLU A 74 -2.07 7.55 13.31
CA GLU A 74 -2.43 7.05 14.65
C GLU A 74 -1.14 6.68 15.39
N GLY A 75 -0.22 7.64 15.49
CA GLY A 75 1.14 7.41 15.95
C GLY A 75 1.82 8.71 16.34
N GLY A 76 1.16 9.46 17.21
CA GLY A 76 1.65 10.69 17.81
C GLY A 76 0.84 10.96 19.06
N GLU A 77 0.80 9.99 19.97
CA GLU A 77 0.41 10.27 21.35
C GLU A 77 1.33 11.40 21.84
N ASN A 78 0.79 12.60 21.83
CA ASN A 78 1.32 13.71 22.58
C ASN A 78 1.30 13.26 24.04
N ARG A 79 2.40 12.64 24.51
CA ARG A 79 2.59 12.33 25.92
C ARG A 79 2.76 13.65 26.68
N VAL A 80 1.67 14.40 26.82
CA VAL A 80 1.47 15.23 28.00
C VAL A 80 1.19 14.27 29.14
N HIS A 81 2.24 13.88 29.85
CA HIS A 81 2.17 13.09 31.06
C HIS A 81 1.34 13.86 32.10
N PRO A 82 0.11 13.46 32.45
CA PRO A 82 -0.75 14.29 33.32
C PRO A 82 -0.41 14.18 34.81
N PHE A 83 0.68 13.52 35.18
CA PHE A 83 0.94 13.14 36.58
C PHE A 83 2.20 13.78 37.19
N LEU A 84 2.40 15.08 36.97
CA LEU A 84 3.23 15.90 37.84
C LEU A 84 2.40 17.08 38.36
N ASN A 85 1.37 16.77 39.15
CA ASN A 85 1.00 17.54 40.33
C ASN A 85 -0.22 16.91 40.99
N GLN A 86 0.00 16.25 42.13
CA GLN A 86 -0.95 16.20 43.24
C GLN A 86 -0.15 16.04 44.54
N PRO A 87 -0.68 16.56 45.65
CA PRO A 87 -0.47 17.89 46.21
C PRO A 87 0.84 18.09 46.98
#